data_AF-A0A4Y1R750-F1
#
_entry.id   AF-A0A4Y1R750-F1
#
_cell.length_a   1.000
_cell.length_b   1.000
_cell.length_c   1.000
_cell.angle_alpha   90.00
_cell.angle_beta   90.00
_cell.angle_gamma   90.00
#
_symmetry.space_group_name_H-M   'P 1'
#
loop_
_entity.id
_entity.type
_entity.pdbx_description
1 polymer ?
#
loop_
_entity_poly.entity_id
_entity_poly.type
_entity_poly.pdbx_seq_one_letter_code
_entity_poly.pdbx_strand_id
1 'polypeptide(L)'
;MIMVVKVYGPFYASPKRVLVCLVEKEIEFETSPIDLFKGENKDLNSSNCSPLDKFLSFKMGITLYMIRSLITKLPGIARNHKTIEERGLVEQWLEVEASNYHPPLDNLVIQILFAPELGLPSDPKIIQESEEKLAKVLDVYEERLSKSKYLAVRMVVKVYGAAYASPKRVLVCLVEKEVDFETIPIDLFKGEHKHPEFLKLQPFGTVPLIQDGDYTLYESRAIIRYYAEKYKSQGTALLGKTIEDRGLVEQWLEVEAHNFHPPLNNLVLHILFASALGFPSDPKVIQESEEKLGKVLDIYEERLSKSKYLAGDFFSLADLSHLPFTQYMVTLLGKEYLIKDRKHVSAWWNDISNRPSWKKVYGSVDASPQRVLACLVEKEIDFEIIPIDLFKGEHKDPEFLKLQPFGQVPVIQDGDYTLYESRAIMRYYAEKFKSQGTELLGKTIEERGLVEQWLEVEAQRFHPPVYKLVVHILLASALGFRSDPKIIQESEAKLGKVLDIYEERLSKSKYFAGDFFSLADLSHLPFSQHLVSDLGKEHMIRDRKHVSAWWDDISDRPSWKKVLQLGDQYNSSVVLAP
;
A
#
# COMPACT_ATOMS: atom_id res chain seq x y z
N MET A 1 35.01 -53.10 2.27
CA MET A 1 35.81 -52.58 3.40
C MET A 1 34.96 -51.53 4.11
N ILE A 2 34.52 -51.85 5.34
CA ILE A 2 33.91 -51.00 6.40
C ILE A 2 32.55 -50.36 6.07
N MET A 3 31.47 -50.46 6.85
CA MET A 3 31.06 -51.30 7.99
C MET A 3 29.53 -51.21 8.05
N VAL A 4 28.85 -52.34 8.22
CA VAL A 4 27.45 -52.37 8.66
C VAL A 4 27.45 -52.01 10.14
N VAL A 5 26.75 -50.95 10.54
CA VAL A 5 26.54 -50.62 11.95
C VAL A 5 25.09 -50.93 12.30
N LYS A 6 24.88 -52.02 13.04
CA LYS A 6 23.71 -52.22 13.90
C LYS A 6 23.98 -51.54 15.23
N VAL A 7 23.02 -50.79 15.77
CA VAL A 7 23.03 -50.32 17.17
C VAL A 7 21.76 -50.78 17.85
N TYR A 8 21.93 -51.47 18.98
CA TYR A 8 20.92 -51.80 19.99
C TYR A 8 21.33 -51.07 21.28
N GLY A 9 20.42 -50.36 21.97
CA GLY A 9 20.71 -49.70 23.27
C GLY A 9 19.92 -48.39 23.51
N PRO A 10 19.67 -47.98 24.77
CA PRO A 10 18.51 -47.17 25.17
C PRO A 10 18.62 -45.69 24.75
N PHE A 11 17.51 -45.17 24.24
CA PHE A 11 17.38 -43.84 23.64
C PHE A 11 17.49 -42.70 24.67
N TYR A 12 18.54 -41.88 24.56
CA TYR A 12 18.48 -40.45 24.81
C TYR A 12 19.27 -39.73 23.71
N ALA A 13 18.79 -39.80 22.47
CA ALA A 13 19.29 -38.99 21.37
C ALA A 13 18.17 -38.04 20.93
N SER A 14 18.50 -36.76 20.85
CA SER A 14 17.57 -35.65 20.73
C SER A 14 16.65 -35.73 19.50
N PRO A 15 15.45 -35.12 19.56
CA PRO A 15 14.47 -35.06 18.45
C PRO A 15 15.02 -34.58 17.11
N LYS A 16 16.18 -33.89 17.11
CA LYS A 16 16.88 -33.39 15.92
C LYS A 16 17.18 -34.45 14.86
N ARG A 17 17.45 -35.71 15.21
CA ARG A 17 17.90 -36.72 14.20
C ARG A 17 16.78 -37.46 13.48
N VAL A 18 15.60 -37.60 14.08
CA VAL A 18 14.49 -38.36 13.48
C VAL A 18 13.74 -37.51 12.45
N LEU A 19 13.59 -36.20 12.72
CA LEU A 19 12.87 -35.28 11.84
C LEU A 19 13.61 -35.05 10.52
N VAL A 20 14.95 -34.99 10.55
CA VAL A 20 15.80 -34.80 9.37
C VAL A 20 15.71 -35.99 8.41
N CYS A 21 15.69 -37.23 8.92
CA CYS A 21 15.65 -38.41 8.04
C CYS A 21 14.31 -38.67 7.35
N LEU A 22 13.18 -38.20 7.93
CA LEU A 22 11.85 -38.46 7.36
C LEU A 22 11.46 -37.46 6.26
N VAL A 23 11.94 -36.21 6.37
CA VAL A 23 11.72 -35.18 5.35
C VAL A 23 12.56 -35.44 4.10
N GLU A 24 13.73 -36.06 4.25
CA GLU A 24 14.63 -36.35 3.14
C GLU A 24 14.21 -37.55 2.25
N LYS A 25 13.21 -38.37 2.63
CA LYS A 25 12.98 -39.69 1.99
C LYS A 25 11.62 -39.95 1.30
N GLU A 26 10.69 -38.99 1.21
CA GLU A 26 9.43 -39.10 0.43
C GLU A 26 8.76 -40.50 0.46
N ILE A 27 8.34 -41.00 1.63
CA ILE A 27 7.66 -42.30 1.77
C ILE A 27 6.13 -42.09 1.78
N GLU A 28 5.40 -42.65 0.81
CA GLU A 28 3.94 -42.81 0.89
C GLU A 28 3.56 -43.94 1.85
N PHE A 29 2.56 -43.73 2.71
CA PHE A 29 2.10 -44.72 3.68
C PHE A 29 0.84 -45.45 3.15
N GLU A 30 0.95 -46.77 2.95
CA GLU A 30 -0.10 -47.63 2.39
C GLU A 30 -1.12 -48.18 3.41
N THR A 31 -1.08 -47.78 4.69
CA THR A 31 -2.03 -48.28 5.70
C THR A 31 -2.65 -47.18 6.54
N SER A 32 -3.97 -47.26 6.71
CA SER A 32 -4.78 -46.31 7.45
C SER A 32 -4.58 -46.47 8.96
N PRO A 33 -4.60 -45.38 9.75
CA PRO A 33 -4.49 -45.43 11.23
C PRO A 33 -5.57 -46.27 11.93
N ILE A 34 -6.61 -46.69 11.20
CA ILE A 34 -7.68 -47.58 11.67
C ILE A 34 -7.18 -49.03 11.87
N ASP A 35 -6.09 -49.45 11.20
CA ASP A 35 -5.56 -50.82 11.33
C ASP A 35 -4.63 -51.00 12.56
N LEU A 36 -4.11 -49.90 13.12
CA LEU A 36 -3.47 -49.90 14.46
C LEU A 36 -4.49 -50.03 15.60
N PHE A 37 -5.77 -49.75 15.31
CA PHE A 37 -6.89 -49.91 16.23
C PHE A 37 -7.53 -51.32 16.19
N LYS A 38 -7.17 -52.18 15.23
CA LYS A 38 -7.71 -53.55 15.04
C LYS A 38 -6.57 -54.56 14.88
N GLY A 39 -5.92 -54.88 15.99
CA GLY A 39 -4.58 -55.49 16.02
C GLY A 39 -4.41 -56.87 15.37
N GLU A 40 -3.41 -56.97 14.49
CA GLU A 40 -2.55 -58.13 14.16
C GLU A 40 -1.35 -57.62 13.32
N ASN A 41 -0.17 -57.32 13.87
CA ASN A 41 0.85 -58.29 14.31
C ASN A 41 1.48 -57.87 15.65
N LYS A 42 0.76 -58.27 16.70
CA LYS A 42 1.19 -58.83 18.00
C LYS A 42 2.70 -58.71 18.23
N ASP A 43 3.22 -57.87 19.13
CA ASP A 43 2.98 -58.03 20.56
C ASP A 43 3.55 -56.81 21.34
N LEU A 44 2.82 -55.68 21.39
CA LEU A 44 3.01 -54.68 22.46
C LEU A 44 2.61 -55.24 23.84
N ASN A 45 2.06 -56.46 23.87
CA ASN A 45 1.89 -57.32 25.05
C ASN A 45 3.02 -58.35 25.22
N SER A 46 4.10 -58.30 24.42
CA SER A 46 5.28 -59.15 24.68
C SER A 46 5.95 -58.71 25.96
N SER A 47 6.28 -59.70 26.78
CA SER A 47 6.84 -59.57 28.13
C SER A 47 8.20 -58.85 28.22
N ASN A 48 8.75 -58.35 27.11
CA ASN A 48 10.09 -57.76 27.03
C ASN A 48 10.11 -56.26 26.66
N CYS A 49 8.97 -55.60 26.47
CA CYS A 49 8.93 -54.16 26.19
C CYS A 49 8.65 -53.38 27.48
N SER A 50 9.61 -52.55 27.93
CA SER A 50 9.49 -51.88 29.23
C SER A 50 8.38 -50.82 29.20
N PRO A 51 7.73 -50.53 30.35
CA PRO A 51 6.76 -49.44 30.46
C PRO A 51 7.31 -48.09 29.97
N LEU A 52 8.62 -47.86 30.11
CA LEU A 52 9.30 -46.66 29.64
C LEU A 52 9.39 -46.59 28.10
N ASP A 53 9.58 -47.74 27.43
CA ASP A 53 9.63 -47.79 25.97
C ASP A 53 8.25 -47.55 25.34
N LYS A 54 7.20 -48.08 25.97
CA LYS A 54 5.80 -47.80 25.61
C LYS A 54 5.46 -46.32 25.81
N PHE A 55 5.89 -45.73 26.94
CA PHE A 55 5.72 -44.32 27.26
C PHE A 55 6.44 -43.39 26.27
N LEU A 56 7.70 -43.69 25.92
CA LEU A 56 8.49 -42.90 24.98
C LEU A 56 7.92 -42.96 23.54
N SER A 57 7.47 -44.13 23.10
CA SER A 57 6.88 -44.30 21.77
C SER A 57 5.51 -43.60 21.66
N PHE A 58 4.72 -43.62 22.74
CA PHE A 58 3.46 -42.90 22.83
C PHE A 58 3.65 -41.37 22.88
N LYS A 59 4.60 -40.89 23.69
CA LYS A 59 4.98 -39.48 23.80
C LYS A 59 5.47 -38.91 22.47
N MET A 60 6.28 -39.68 21.73
CA MET A 60 6.76 -39.29 20.41
C MET A 60 5.63 -39.27 19.36
N GLY A 61 4.66 -40.20 19.46
CA GLY A 61 3.46 -40.21 18.61
C GLY A 61 2.53 -39.02 18.83
N ILE A 62 2.27 -38.63 20.08
CA ILE A 62 1.45 -37.46 20.41
C ILE A 62 2.15 -36.16 20.03
N THR A 63 3.45 -36.02 20.30
CA THR A 63 4.22 -34.83 19.90
C THR A 63 4.21 -34.68 18.37
N LEU A 64 4.38 -35.76 17.61
CA LEU A 64 4.27 -35.73 16.16
C LEU A 64 2.85 -35.44 15.67
N TYR A 65 1.80 -35.93 16.33
CA TYR A 65 0.40 -35.62 16.01
C TYR A 65 0.05 -34.15 16.28
N MET A 66 0.50 -33.59 17.39
CA MET A 66 0.33 -32.17 17.75
C MET A 66 1.06 -31.26 16.76
N ILE A 67 2.31 -31.59 16.41
CA ILE A 67 3.09 -30.86 15.40
C ILE A 67 2.41 -30.98 14.02
N ARG A 68 1.92 -32.17 13.64
CA ARG A 68 1.22 -32.37 12.36
C ARG A 68 -0.12 -31.63 12.32
N SER A 69 -0.86 -31.60 13.42
CA SER A 69 -2.11 -30.85 13.59
C SER A 69 -1.89 -29.33 13.52
N LEU A 70 -0.83 -28.81 14.15
CA LEU A 70 -0.36 -27.43 14.03
C LEU A 70 0.09 -27.09 12.60
N ILE A 71 0.81 -27.99 11.93
CA ILE A 71 1.20 -27.84 10.51
C ILE A 71 -0.01 -27.90 9.56
N THR A 72 -1.05 -28.70 9.87
CA THR A 72 -2.27 -28.77 9.04
C THR A 72 -3.27 -27.65 9.31
N LYS A 73 -3.20 -26.98 10.47
CA LYS A 73 -4.05 -25.82 10.80
C LYS A 73 -3.37 -24.46 10.58
N LEU A 74 -2.05 -24.43 10.39
CA LEU A 74 -1.28 -23.24 9.97
C LEU A 74 -0.81 -23.42 8.51
N PRO A 75 -1.35 -22.67 7.54
CA PRO A 75 -0.86 -22.76 6.18
C PRO A 75 0.53 -22.08 6.06
N GLY A 76 1.57 -22.85 5.71
CA GLY A 76 2.67 -22.35 4.85
C GLY A 76 4.10 -22.21 5.43
N ILE A 77 4.33 -22.39 6.72
CA ILE A 77 5.64 -22.09 7.37
C ILE A 77 6.80 -22.96 6.85
N ALA A 78 6.54 -24.13 6.24
CA ALA A 78 7.61 -25.04 5.79
C ALA A 78 8.00 -24.94 4.28
N ARG A 79 7.37 -24.11 3.45
CA ARG A 79 7.58 -24.20 1.98
C ARG A 79 8.47 -23.13 1.32
N ASN A 80 8.80 -22.00 1.95
CA ASN A 80 9.44 -20.90 1.21
C ASN A 80 10.73 -20.27 1.79
N HIS A 81 11.33 -20.81 2.85
CA HIS A 81 12.65 -20.34 3.30
C HIS A 81 13.77 -20.86 2.39
N LYS A 82 14.31 -19.97 1.56
CA LYS A 82 15.40 -20.23 0.58
C LYS A 82 16.80 -19.98 1.14
N THR A 83 16.97 -19.50 2.37
CA THR A 83 18.29 -19.33 3.00
C THR A 83 18.40 -20.10 4.33
N ILE A 84 19.62 -20.54 4.64
CA ILE A 84 19.94 -21.46 5.75
C ILE A 84 19.81 -20.78 7.12
N GLU A 85 19.97 -19.46 7.21
CA GLU A 85 19.90 -18.70 8.47
C GLU A 85 18.46 -18.57 9.02
N GLU A 86 17.47 -18.40 8.14
CA GLU A 86 16.06 -18.28 8.54
C GLU A 86 15.53 -19.57 9.17
N ARG A 87 16.07 -20.72 8.75
CA ARG A 87 15.75 -22.04 9.34
C ARG A 87 16.29 -22.18 10.76
N GLY A 88 17.49 -21.65 11.03
CA GLY A 88 18.13 -21.75 12.35
C GLY A 88 17.37 -20.99 13.46
N LEU A 89 16.73 -19.88 13.12
CA LEU A 89 15.95 -19.08 14.07
C LEU A 89 14.59 -19.70 14.41
N VAL A 90 13.93 -20.30 13.41
CA VAL A 90 12.68 -21.06 13.61
C VAL A 90 12.93 -22.30 14.47
N GLU A 91 14.07 -22.97 14.28
CA GLU A 91 14.48 -24.12 15.10
C GLU A 91 14.77 -23.72 16.55
N GLN A 92 15.46 -22.61 16.80
CA GLN A 92 15.68 -22.08 18.15
C GLN A 92 14.38 -21.68 18.85
N TRP A 93 13.44 -21.08 18.11
CA TRP A 93 12.12 -20.70 18.64
C TRP A 93 11.28 -21.92 19.04
N LEU A 94 11.29 -22.98 18.22
CA LEU A 94 10.61 -24.25 18.52
C LEU A 94 11.26 -25.02 19.69
N GLU A 95 12.59 -24.94 19.86
CA GLU A 95 13.30 -25.60 20.97
C GLU A 95 12.99 -24.97 22.34
N VAL A 96 12.92 -23.63 22.42
CA VAL A 96 12.58 -22.93 23.67
C VAL A 96 11.14 -23.22 24.09
N GLU A 97 10.21 -23.23 23.13
CA GLU A 97 8.79 -23.45 23.42
C GLU A 97 8.48 -24.92 23.77
N ALA A 98 9.06 -25.91 23.07
CA ALA A 98 8.88 -27.34 23.38
C ALA A 98 9.25 -27.73 24.83
N SER A 99 10.20 -27.01 25.43
CA SER A 99 10.64 -27.24 26.81
C SER A 99 9.62 -26.79 27.87
N ASN A 100 8.72 -25.86 27.54
CA ASN A 100 7.69 -25.34 28.46
C ASN A 100 6.41 -26.20 28.53
N TYR A 101 6.16 -27.09 27.55
CA TYR A 101 4.89 -27.84 27.42
C TYR A 101 4.91 -29.26 27.98
N HIS A 102 6.09 -29.83 28.23
CA HIS A 102 6.20 -31.24 28.63
C HIS A 102 5.48 -31.60 29.94
N PRO A 103 5.60 -30.83 31.04
CA PRO A 103 5.06 -31.27 32.33
C PRO A 103 3.52 -31.37 32.43
N PRO A 104 2.71 -30.41 31.92
CA PRO A 104 1.25 -30.49 32.02
C PRO A 104 0.64 -31.60 31.15
N LEU A 105 1.18 -31.80 29.94
CA LEU A 105 0.74 -32.85 29.01
C LEU A 105 1.10 -34.25 29.52
N ASP A 106 2.30 -34.41 30.10
CA ASP A 106 2.72 -35.66 30.71
C ASP A 106 1.78 -36.07 31.87
N ASN A 107 1.35 -35.11 32.68
CA ASN A 107 0.41 -35.37 33.78
C ASN A 107 -1.00 -35.75 33.29
N LEU A 108 -1.54 -35.11 32.25
CA LEU A 108 -2.84 -35.51 31.67
C LEU A 108 -2.78 -36.95 31.14
N VAL A 109 -1.72 -37.29 30.41
CA VAL A 109 -1.53 -38.61 29.81
C VAL A 109 -1.41 -39.68 30.90
N ILE A 110 -0.64 -39.41 31.95
CA ILE A 110 -0.50 -40.34 33.07
C ILE A 110 -1.83 -40.54 33.79
N GLN A 111 -2.57 -39.47 34.07
CA GLN A 111 -3.80 -39.54 34.87
C GLN A 111 -5.00 -40.10 34.10
N ILE A 112 -5.15 -39.78 32.82
CA ILE A 112 -6.33 -40.18 32.02
C ILE A 112 -6.13 -41.56 31.39
N LEU A 113 -4.93 -41.88 30.94
CA LEU A 113 -4.68 -43.09 30.15
C LEU A 113 -4.02 -44.20 30.96
N PHE A 114 -3.01 -43.88 31.77
CA PHE A 114 -2.22 -44.91 32.46
C PHE A 114 -2.72 -45.26 33.87
N ALA A 115 -3.22 -44.30 34.65
CA ALA A 115 -3.72 -44.58 35.99
C ALA A 115 -4.83 -45.64 35.99
N PRO A 116 -5.85 -45.59 35.10
CA PRO A 116 -6.90 -46.62 35.04
C PRO A 116 -6.37 -48.00 34.62
N GLU A 117 -5.43 -48.07 33.67
CA GLU A 117 -4.85 -49.34 33.20
C GLU A 117 -3.97 -50.02 34.27
N LEU A 118 -3.35 -49.22 35.15
CA LEU A 118 -2.54 -49.70 36.26
C LEU A 118 -3.34 -49.92 37.55
N GLY A 119 -4.68 -49.74 37.52
CA GLY A 119 -5.56 -49.88 38.68
C GLY A 119 -5.37 -48.79 39.74
N LEU A 120 -4.74 -47.67 39.38
CA LEU A 120 -4.55 -46.52 40.25
C LEU A 120 -5.69 -45.50 40.02
N PRO A 121 -6.22 -44.86 41.07
CA PRO A 121 -7.23 -43.83 40.89
C PRO A 121 -6.61 -42.62 40.18
N SER A 122 -7.22 -42.20 39.08
CA SER A 122 -6.92 -40.92 38.44
C SER A 122 -7.27 -39.78 39.39
N ASP A 123 -6.37 -38.82 39.59
CA ASP A 123 -6.61 -37.64 40.43
C ASP A 123 -7.31 -36.54 39.59
N PRO A 124 -8.61 -36.28 39.82
CA PRO A 124 -9.37 -35.32 39.04
C PRO A 124 -8.84 -33.89 39.20
N LYS A 125 -8.19 -33.60 40.34
CA LYS A 125 -7.61 -32.29 40.62
C LYS A 125 -6.38 -32.03 39.76
N ILE A 126 -5.54 -33.05 39.58
CA ILE A 126 -4.35 -32.96 38.71
C ILE A 126 -4.75 -32.83 37.24
N ILE A 127 -5.81 -33.53 36.82
CA ILE A 127 -6.38 -33.40 35.47
C ILE A 127 -6.89 -31.97 35.26
N GLN A 128 -7.77 -31.48 36.14
CA GLN A 128 -8.35 -30.15 36.02
C GLN A 128 -7.30 -29.03 36.06
N GLU A 129 -6.32 -29.09 36.96
CA GLU A 129 -5.24 -28.10 37.04
C GLU A 129 -4.34 -28.11 35.79
N SER A 130 -4.16 -29.27 35.17
CA SER A 130 -3.35 -29.41 33.97
C SER A 130 -4.12 -28.95 32.72
N GLU A 131 -5.44 -29.19 32.65
CA GLU A 131 -6.33 -28.66 31.61
C GLU A 131 -6.46 -27.13 31.70
N GLU A 132 -6.63 -26.56 32.89
CA GLU A 132 -6.67 -25.10 33.08
C GLU A 132 -5.34 -24.43 32.72
N LYS A 133 -4.21 -25.07 33.00
CA LYS A 133 -2.89 -24.59 32.56
C LYS A 133 -2.74 -24.66 31.04
N LEU A 134 -3.26 -25.71 30.40
CA LEU A 134 -3.25 -25.83 28.94
C LEU A 134 -4.15 -24.77 28.29
N ALA A 135 -5.35 -24.56 28.82
CA ALA A 135 -6.31 -23.58 28.32
C ALA A 135 -5.77 -22.15 28.38
N LYS A 136 -5.17 -21.74 29.52
CA LYS A 136 -4.54 -20.42 29.65
C LYS A 136 -3.37 -20.22 28.68
N VAL A 137 -2.66 -21.30 28.35
CA VAL A 137 -1.56 -21.25 27.38
C VAL A 137 -2.11 -21.14 25.94
N LEU A 138 -3.21 -21.82 25.64
CA LEU A 138 -3.91 -21.70 24.35
C LEU A 138 -4.51 -20.29 24.17
N ASP A 139 -5.08 -19.69 25.21
CA ASP A 139 -5.58 -18.32 25.17
C ASP A 139 -4.45 -17.31 24.90
N VAL A 140 -3.29 -17.47 25.56
CA VAL A 140 -2.09 -16.65 25.29
C VAL A 140 -1.56 -16.88 23.87
N TYR A 141 -1.75 -18.06 23.30
CA TYR A 141 -1.35 -18.39 21.92
C TYR A 141 -2.31 -17.77 20.89
N GLU A 142 -3.62 -17.80 21.12
CA GLU A 142 -4.62 -17.12 20.28
C GLU A 142 -4.47 -15.60 20.36
N GLU A 143 -4.15 -15.06 21.54
CA GLU A 143 -3.83 -13.65 21.73
C GLU A 143 -2.51 -13.25 21.07
N ARG A 144 -1.47 -14.11 21.10
CA ARG A 144 -0.19 -13.84 20.42
C ARG A 144 -0.25 -14.03 18.91
N LEU A 145 -1.00 -15.00 18.39
CA LEU A 145 -1.23 -15.20 16.95
C LEU A 145 -2.04 -14.07 16.35
N SER A 146 -3.10 -13.61 17.03
CA SER A 146 -3.88 -12.44 16.60
C SER A 146 -3.08 -11.13 16.65
N LYS A 147 -2.04 -11.07 17.51
CA LYS A 147 -1.10 -9.93 17.60
C LYS A 147 0.18 -10.12 16.76
N SER A 148 0.42 -11.29 16.16
CA SER A 148 1.63 -11.57 15.39
C SER A 148 1.51 -11.05 13.95
N LYS A 149 1.81 -9.77 13.78
CA LYS A 149 2.08 -9.08 12.51
C LYS A 149 3.40 -9.49 11.82
N TYR A 150 4.01 -10.61 12.19
CA TYR A 150 5.37 -10.98 11.81
C TYR A 150 5.42 -12.52 11.66
N LEU A 151 5.99 -13.15 10.62
CA LEU A 151 7.25 -12.80 10.00
C LEU A 151 7.38 -13.36 8.56
N ALA A 152 6.34 -13.23 7.74
CA ALA A 152 6.62 -12.89 6.35
C ALA A 152 6.87 -11.39 6.36
N VAL A 153 8.13 -10.97 6.45
CA VAL A 153 8.50 -9.73 5.78
C VAL A 153 8.17 -10.00 4.32
N ARG A 154 6.95 -9.66 3.88
CA ARG A 154 6.74 -9.38 2.46
C ARG A 154 7.76 -8.28 2.20
N MET A 155 8.88 -8.63 1.59
CA MET A 155 9.79 -7.66 1.00
C MET A 155 8.99 -7.05 -0.15
N VAL A 156 8.20 -6.04 0.19
CA VAL A 156 7.38 -5.29 -0.75
C VAL A 156 8.36 -4.51 -1.63
N VAL A 157 8.12 -4.50 -2.95
CA VAL A 157 8.97 -3.81 -3.91
C VAL A 157 9.02 -2.32 -3.54
N LYS A 158 10.21 -1.76 -3.36
CA LYS A 158 10.37 -0.31 -3.13
C LYS A 158 10.58 0.40 -4.46
N VAL A 159 9.80 1.43 -4.75
CA VAL A 159 9.94 2.26 -5.96
C VAL A 159 10.32 3.69 -5.58
N TYR A 160 11.49 4.14 -6.02
CA TYR A 160 12.02 5.46 -5.67
C TYR A 160 11.54 6.54 -6.65
N GLY A 161 11.04 7.66 -6.10
CA GLY A 161 10.67 8.86 -6.86
C GLY A 161 9.27 8.84 -7.48
N ALA A 162 8.30 8.16 -6.87
CA ALA A 162 6.93 7.96 -7.42
C ALA A 162 6.22 9.21 -7.95
N ALA A 163 6.60 10.40 -7.47
CA ALA A 163 6.11 11.70 -7.93
C ALA A 163 6.29 11.97 -9.44
N TYR A 164 7.38 11.48 -10.04
CA TYR A 164 7.83 11.90 -11.37
C TYR A 164 7.32 10.99 -12.49
N ALA A 165 7.34 11.51 -13.73
CA ALA A 165 6.80 10.80 -14.89
C ALA A 165 7.49 9.44 -15.18
N SER A 166 8.82 9.37 -15.16
CA SER A 166 9.51 8.10 -15.42
C SER A 166 9.21 7.01 -14.37
N PRO A 167 9.19 7.32 -13.07
CA PRO A 167 8.69 6.41 -12.04
C PRO A 167 7.24 5.97 -12.23
N LYS A 168 6.32 6.85 -12.65
CA LYS A 168 4.91 6.48 -12.93
C LYS A 168 4.77 5.39 -13.98
N ARG A 169 5.71 5.27 -14.94
CA ARG A 169 5.78 4.14 -15.88
C ARG A 169 5.94 2.81 -15.15
N VAL A 170 6.75 2.77 -14.09
CA VAL A 170 6.95 1.59 -13.24
C VAL A 170 5.69 1.31 -12.42
N LEU A 171 5.11 2.34 -11.80
CA LEU A 171 3.93 2.18 -10.95
C LEU A 171 2.76 1.57 -11.74
N VAL A 172 2.45 2.09 -12.92
CA VAL A 172 1.35 1.55 -13.74
C VAL A 172 1.64 0.12 -14.19
N CYS A 173 2.89 -0.24 -14.45
CA CYS A 173 3.27 -1.62 -14.73
C CYS A 173 3.04 -2.53 -13.52
N LEU A 174 3.49 -2.14 -12.33
CA LEU A 174 3.29 -2.92 -11.11
C LEU A 174 1.80 -3.10 -10.80
N VAL A 175 0.98 -2.06 -11.01
CA VAL A 175 -0.48 -2.14 -10.85
C VAL A 175 -1.12 -3.09 -11.89
N GLU A 176 -0.74 -2.98 -13.17
CA GLU A 176 -1.20 -3.92 -14.23
C GLU A 176 -0.78 -5.37 -13.97
N LYS A 177 0.33 -5.57 -13.25
CA LYS A 177 0.84 -6.88 -12.85
C LYS A 177 0.36 -7.31 -11.46
N GLU A 178 -0.48 -6.52 -10.80
CA GLU A 178 -1.03 -6.79 -9.46
C GLU A 178 0.08 -7.05 -8.41
N VAL A 179 1.21 -6.35 -8.53
CA VAL A 179 2.35 -6.48 -7.61
C VAL A 179 2.22 -5.43 -6.51
N ASP A 180 2.30 -5.88 -5.25
CA ASP A 180 2.37 -4.98 -4.09
C ASP A 180 3.71 -4.25 -4.07
N PHE A 181 3.67 -2.93 -3.89
CA PHE A 181 4.86 -2.08 -3.80
C PHE A 181 4.67 -0.95 -2.77
N GLU A 182 5.79 -0.42 -2.29
CA GLU A 182 5.89 0.82 -1.52
C GLU A 182 6.65 1.86 -2.33
N THR A 183 6.39 3.13 -2.06
CA THR A 183 7.07 4.24 -2.72
C THR A 183 8.02 4.92 -1.74
N ILE A 184 9.22 5.25 -2.22
CA ILE A 184 10.20 6.01 -1.45
C ILE A 184 10.35 7.38 -2.12
N PRO A 185 10.04 8.48 -1.42
CA PRO A 185 10.18 9.82 -1.98
C PRO A 185 11.66 10.14 -2.23
N ILE A 186 11.92 10.86 -3.32
CA ILE A 186 13.23 11.43 -3.67
C ILE A 186 12.96 12.83 -4.18
N ASP A 187 13.51 13.85 -3.53
CA ASP A 187 13.37 15.25 -3.94
C ASP A 187 14.44 15.61 -4.99
N LEU A 188 14.02 15.72 -6.25
CA LEU A 188 14.92 16.12 -7.34
C LEU A 188 15.36 17.58 -7.24
N PHE A 189 14.56 18.47 -6.63
CA PHE A 189 14.88 19.90 -6.53
C PHE A 189 15.88 20.19 -5.42
N LYS A 190 15.86 19.41 -4.34
CA LYS A 190 16.91 19.42 -3.31
C LYS A 190 18.18 18.67 -3.73
N GLY A 191 18.15 18.00 -4.89
CA GLY A 191 19.31 17.27 -5.38
C GLY A 191 19.53 15.91 -4.69
N GLU A 192 18.54 15.33 -4.02
CA GLU A 192 18.71 14.08 -3.27
C GLU A 192 19.14 12.91 -4.16
N HIS A 193 18.63 12.86 -5.38
CA HIS A 193 19.07 11.95 -6.44
C HIS A 193 20.56 12.07 -6.82
N LYS A 194 21.27 13.10 -6.37
CA LYS A 194 22.71 13.30 -6.55
C LYS A 194 23.51 13.04 -5.27
N HIS A 195 22.86 12.72 -4.15
CA HIS A 195 23.55 12.39 -2.91
C HIS A 195 24.36 11.10 -3.07
N PRO A 196 25.54 10.97 -2.44
CA PRO A 196 26.39 9.79 -2.55
C PRO A 196 25.67 8.48 -2.18
N GLU A 197 24.73 8.52 -1.24
CA GLU A 197 23.97 7.34 -0.82
C GLU A 197 23.01 6.85 -1.92
N PHE A 198 22.31 7.77 -2.59
CA PHE A 198 21.46 7.42 -3.72
C PHE A 198 22.30 7.00 -4.94
N LEU A 199 23.42 7.69 -5.20
CA LEU A 199 24.32 7.36 -6.32
C LEU A 199 24.96 5.97 -6.21
N LYS A 200 25.11 5.43 -5.00
CA LYS A 200 25.52 4.02 -4.80
C LYS A 200 24.50 3.03 -5.37
N LEU A 201 23.23 3.40 -5.39
CA LEU A 201 22.14 2.56 -5.89
C LEU A 201 21.83 2.86 -7.36
N GLN A 202 21.88 4.15 -7.75
CA GLN A 202 21.63 4.61 -9.11
C GLN A 202 22.76 5.56 -9.56
N PRO A 203 23.76 5.06 -10.32
CA PRO A 203 25.00 5.79 -10.59
C PRO A 203 24.85 6.99 -11.52
N PHE A 204 23.73 7.13 -12.24
CA PHE A 204 23.45 8.27 -13.12
C PHE A 204 22.76 9.43 -12.38
N GLY A 205 22.38 9.20 -11.12
CA GLY A 205 21.57 10.08 -10.31
C GLY A 205 20.27 10.46 -11.00
N THR A 206 19.45 9.48 -11.37
CA THR A 206 18.11 9.68 -11.93
C THR A 206 17.11 8.73 -11.26
N VAL A 207 15.82 9.05 -11.38
CA VAL A 207 14.71 8.18 -10.93
C VAL A 207 13.96 7.64 -12.17
N PRO A 208 13.40 6.43 -12.13
CA PRO A 208 13.26 5.53 -10.98
C PRO A 208 14.44 4.60 -10.73
N LEU A 209 14.45 4.09 -9.51
CA LEU A 209 15.18 2.92 -9.02
C LEU A 209 14.14 2.02 -8.32
N ILE A 210 14.32 0.69 -8.39
CA ILE A 210 13.59 -0.25 -7.54
C ILE A 210 14.53 -1.07 -6.66
N GLN A 211 14.01 -1.49 -5.50
CA GLN A 211 14.61 -2.52 -4.66
C GLN A 211 13.57 -3.62 -4.37
N ASP A 212 13.93 -4.86 -4.69
CA ASP A 212 13.07 -6.03 -4.60
C ASP A 212 13.87 -7.16 -3.96
N GLY A 213 13.83 -7.25 -2.62
CA GLY A 213 14.82 -8.03 -1.91
C GLY A 213 16.19 -7.33 -1.92
N ASP A 214 17.22 -8.12 -2.14
CA ASP A 214 18.59 -7.64 -2.41
C ASP A 214 18.79 -7.20 -3.88
N TYR A 215 17.78 -7.39 -4.73
CA TYR A 215 17.87 -7.03 -6.15
C TYR A 215 17.56 -5.55 -6.34
N THR A 216 18.47 -4.83 -6.98
CA THR A 216 18.34 -3.40 -7.30
C THR A 216 18.39 -3.22 -8.81
N LEU A 217 17.44 -2.48 -9.37
CA LEU A 217 17.37 -2.22 -10.82
C LEU A 217 16.93 -0.77 -11.09
N TYR A 218 17.54 -0.15 -12.09
CA TYR A 218 17.21 1.20 -12.55
C TYR A 218 16.94 1.21 -14.06
N GLU A 219 16.59 2.38 -14.59
CA GLU A 219 15.96 2.58 -15.91
C GLU A 219 14.50 2.10 -15.95
N SER A 220 13.57 3.06 -16.02
CA SER A 220 12.13 2.77 -16.00
C SER A 220 11.70 1.73 -17.04
N ARG A 221 12.29 1.75 -18.24
CA ARG A 221 11.99 0.81 -19.34
C ARG A 221 12.58 -0.58 -19.11
N ALA A 222 13.72 -0.68 -18.42
CA ALA A 222 14.29 -1.97 -18.01
C ALA A 222 13.48 -2.56 -16.86
N ILE A 223 13.08 -1.74 -15.89
CA ILE A 223 12.25 -2.13 -14.75
C ILE A 223 10.91 -2.73 -15.20
N ILE A 224 10.18 -2.05 -16.10
CA ILE A 224 8.89 -2.58 -16.58
C ILE A 224 9.06 -3.89 -17.37
N ARG A 225 10.15 -4.06 -18.12
CA ARG A 225 10.47 -5.33 -18.80
C ARG A 225 10.72 -6.44 -17.80
N TYR A 226 11.49 -6.16 -16.74
CA TYR A 226 11.76 -7.09 -15.67
C TYR A 226 10.47 -7.54 -14.97
N TYR A 227 9.59 -6.62 -14.57
CA TYR A 227 8.35 -6.99 -13.90
C TYR A 227 7.34 -7.68 -14.83
N ALA A 228 7.26 -7.27 -16.09
CA ALA A 228 6.40 -7.94 -17.05
C ALA A 228 6.83 -9.40 -17.30
N GLU A 229 8.15 -9.68 -17.29
CA GLU A 229 8.69 -11.03 -17.43
C GLU A 229 8.64 -11.83 -16.11
N LYS A 230 9.08 -11.26 -14.99
CA LYS A 230 9.08 -11.89 -13.66
C LYS A 230 7.67 -12.36 -13.27
N TYR A 231 6.66 -11.56 -13.60
CA TYR A 231 5.25 -11.83 -13.33
C TYR A 231 4.47 -12.21 -14.59
N LYS A 232 5.10 -12.84 -15.59
CA LYS A 232 4.47 -13.14 -16.89
C LYS A 232 3.09 -13.82 -16.78
N SER A 233 2.88 -14.66 -15.75
CA SER A 233 1.62 -15.38 -15.50
C SER A 233 0.60 -14.66 -14.61
N GLN A 234 0.87 -13.44 -14.15
CA GLN A 234 0.02 -12.65 -13.25
C GLN A 234 -0.38 -11.31 -13.89
N GLY A 235 -1.62 -10.87 -13.66
CA GLY A 235 -2.14 -9.62 -14.22
C GLY A 235 -2.11 -9.58 -15.75
N THR A 236 -2.01 -8.37 -16.32
CA THR A 236 -2.05 -8.14 -17.76
C THR A 236 -0.82 -8.71 -18.50
N ALA A 237 -1.04 -9.32 -19.66
CA ALA A 237 0.01 -9.88 -20.54
C ALA A 237 0.72 -8.77 -21.35
N LEU A 238 1.59 -8.01 -20.70
CA LEU A 238 2.20 -6.80 -21.27
C LEU A 238 3.29 -7.04 -22.36
N LEU A 239 3.76 -8.28 -22.54
CA LEU A 239 4.79 -8.65 -23.53
C LEU A 239 4.23 -9.39 -24.76
N GLY A 240 2.90 -9.58 -24.82
CA GLY A 240 2.28 -10.45 -25.82
C GLY A 240 2.43 -11.95 -25.50
N LYS A 241 1.97 -12.80 -26.42
CA LYS A 241 1.93 -14.27 -26.23
C LYS A 241 3.00 -15.00 -27.03
N THR A 242 3.36 -14.48 -28.19
CA THR A 242 4.37 -15.08 -29.08
C THR A 242 5.68 -14.30 -29.05
N ILE A 243 6.73 -14.88 -29.66
CA ILE A 243 8.00 -14.18 -29.81
C ILE A 243 7.88 -13.01 -30.80
N GLU A 244 7.01 -13.15 -31.81
CA GLU A 244 6.68 -12.10 -32.76
C GLU A 244 5.96 -10.93 -32.08
N ASP A 245 4.98 -11.21 -31.19
CA ASP A 245 4.33 -10.18 -30.39
C ASP A 245 5.36 -9.42 -29.55
N ARG A 246 6.24 -10.15 -28.85
CA ARG A 246 7.31 -9.56 -28.04
C ARG A 246 8.23 -8.70 -28.90
N GLY A 247 8.58 -9.16 -30.10
CA GLY A 247 9.38 -8.38 -31.05
C GLY A 247 8.73 -7.04 -31.40
N LEU A 248 7.41 -7.01 -31.63
CA LEU A 248 6.66 -5.78 -31.89
C LEU A 248 6.58 -4.87 -30.65
N VAL A 249 6.39 -5.45 -29.45
CA VAL A 249 6.42 -4.67 -28.19
C VAL A 249 7.77 -3.99 -28.01
N GLU A 250 8.87 -4.73 -28.20
CA GLU A 250 10.22 -4.17 -28.10
C GLU A 250 10.47 -3.09 -29.16
N GLN A 251 10.05 -3.32 -30.41
CA GLN A 251 10.17 -2.30 -31.46
C GLN A 251 9.51 -0.98 -31.05
N TRP A 252 8.28 -1.01 -30.55
CA TRP A 252 7.55 0.22 -30.19
C TRP A 252 8.01 0.84 -28.87
N LEU A 253 8.58 0.05 -27.94
CA LEU A 253 9.30 0.59 -26.78
C LEU A 253 10.53 1.39 -27.22
N GLU A 254 11.28 0.89 -28.20
CA GLU A 254 12.44 1.62 -28.73
C GLU A 254 12.02 2.86 -29.53
N VAL A 255 10.90 2.80 -30.24
CA VAL A 255 10.30 4.01 -30.87
C VAL A 255 9.90 5.03 -29.81
N GLU A 256 9.28 4.62 -28.71
CA GLU A 256 8.95 5.52 -27.59
C GLU A 256 10.21 6.17 -27.03
N ALA A 257 11.25 5.39 -26.76
CA ALA A 257 12.48 5.85 -26.14
C ALA A 257 13.28 6.83 -27.01
N HIS A 258 13.31 6.61 -28.33
CA HIS A 258 14.22 7.32 -29.24
C HIS A 258 13.54 8.36 -30.13
N ASN A 259 12.23 8.25 -30.37
CA ASN A 259 11.53 9.12 -31.31
C ASN A 259 10.45 9.95 -30.62
N PHE A 260 9.66 9.35 -29.72
CA PHE A 260 8.58 10.04 -29.03
C PHE A 260 9.07 10.83 -27.82
N HIS A 261 9.80 10.16 -26.91
CA HIS A 261 10.19 10.71 -25.64
C HIS A 261 11.17 11.90 -25.75
N PRO A 262 12.22 11.90 -26.59
CA PRO A 262 13.18 13.01 -26.61
C PRO A 262 12.56 14.38 -26.96
N PRO A 263 11.78 14.56 -28.05
CA PRO A 263 11.15 15.84 -28.32
C PRO A 263 10.11 16.20 -27.25
N LEU A 264 9.33 15.25 -26.75
CA LEU A 264 8.37 15.54 -25.68
C LEU A 264 9.05 15.93 -24.36
N ASN A 265 10.17 15.30 -24.02
CA ASN A 265 10.96 15.65 -22.84
C ASN A 265 11.54 17.06 -22.95
N ASN A 266 11.99 17.48 -24.13
CA ASN A 266 12.40 18.87 -24.34
C ASN A 266 11.26 19.85 -24.08
N LEU A 267 10.04 19.54 -24.55
CA LEU A 267 8.86 20.36 -24.24
C LEU A 267 8.61 20.43 -22.74
N VAL A 268 8.62 19.28 -22.06
CA VAL A 268 8.43 19.21 -20.59
C VAL A 268 9.49 20.02 -19.85
N LEU A 269 10.77 19.86 -20.21
CA LEU A 269 11.86 20.60 -19.57
C LEU A 269 11.75 22.11 -19.80
N HIS A 270 11.56 22.55 -21.04
CA HIS A 270 11.55 23.98 -21.34
C HIS A 270 10.26 24.70 -20.93
N ILE A 271 9.12 24.01 -20.89
CA ILE A 271 7.82 24.62 -20.54
C ILE A 271 7.56 24.54 -19.04
N LEU A 272 7.83 23.39 -18.40
CA LEU A 272 7.47 23.18 -16.99
C LEU A 272 8.64 23.39 -16.04
N PHE A 273 9.86 22.96 -16.40
CA PHE A 273 10.95 22.83 -15.43
C PHE A 273 12.13 23.79 -15.62
N ALA A 274 12.18 24.58 -16.68
CA ALA A 274 13.32 25.45 -17.00
C ALA A 274 13.70 26.37 -15.83
N SER A 275 12.69 27.07 -15.27
CA SER A 275 12.88 27.96 -14.13
C SER A 275 13.41 27.22 -12.90
N ALA A 276 12.82 26.06 -12.58
CA ALA A 276 13.19 25.28 -11.40
C ALA A 276 14.57 24.61 -11.54
N LEU A 277 15.00 24.33 -12.76
CA LEU A 277 16.31 23.76 -13.10
C LEU A 277 17.38 24.82 -13.39
N GLY A 278 17.05 26.11 -13.27
CA GLY A 278 18.00 27.22 -13.35
C GLY A 278 18.50 27.52 -14.77
N PHE A 279 17.74 27.21 -15.82
CA PHE A 279 18.06 27.58 -17.20
C PHE A 279 16.89 28.29 -17.89
N PRO A 280 17.14 29.20 -18.85
CA PRO A 280 16.07 29.90 -19.54
C PRO A 280 15.28 28.94 -20.46
N SER A 281 13.96 29.12 -20.50
CA SER A 281 13.13 28.48 -21.53
C SER A 281 13.56 28.97 -22.93
N ASP A 282 13.66 28.05 -23.89
CA ASP A 282 14.12 28.36 -25.25
C ASP A 282 12.95 28.14 -26.24
N PRO A 283 12.35 29.22 -26.77
CA PRO A 283 11.25 29.14 -27.71
C PRO A 283 11.58 28.35 -28.99
N LYS A 284 12.84 28.38 -29.44
CA LYS A 284 13.28 27.65 -30.63
C LYS A 284 13.30 26.14 -30.37
N VAL A 285 13.81 25.72 -29.22
CA VAL A 285 13.79 24.30 -28.81
C VAL A 285 12.36 23.81 -28.66
N ILE A 286 11.47 24.63 -28.08
CA ILE A 286 10.03 24.31 -27.96
C ILE A 286 9.42 24.10 -29.33
N GLN A 287 9.58 25.05 -30.25
CA GLN A 287 9.03 24.96 -31.60
C GLN A 287 9.55 23.72 -32.35
N GLU A 288 10.87 23.53 -32.40
CA GLU A 288 11.47 22.38 -33.11
C GLU A 288 11.05 21.04 -32.51
N SER A 289 10.90 20.97 -31.18
CA SER A 289 10.50 19.75 -30.50
C SER A 289 9.03 19.44 -30.75
N GLU A 290 8.17 20.46 -30.79
CA GLU A 290 6.77 20.30 -31.16
C GLU A 290 6.60 19.82 -32.61
N GLU A 291 7.31 20.42 -33.56
CA GLU A 291 7.29 20.00 -34.97
C GLU A 291 7.79 18.56 -35.15
N LYS A 292 8.86 18.18 -34.44
CA LYS A 292 9.38 16.80 -34.45
C LYS A 292 8.36 15.82 -33.85
N LEU A 293 7.77 16.17 -32.70
CA LEU A 293 6.77 15.34 -32.05
C LEU A 293 5.52 15.17 -32.93
N GLY A 294 5.07 16.23 -33.61
CA GLY A 294 3.98 16.16 -34.57
C GLY A 294 4.24 15.15 -35.69
N LYS A 295 5.43 15.18 -36.30
CA LYS A 295 5.82 14.20 -37.34
C LYS A 295 5.85 12.76 -36.81
N VAL A 296 6.30 12.55 -35.57
CA VAL A 296 6.26 11.23 -34.93
C VAL A 296 4.81 10.80 -34.72
N LEU A 297 3.95 11.69 -34.26
CA LEU A 297 2.53 11.39 -34.06
C LEU A 297 1.77 11.13 -35.37
N ASP A 298 2.20 11.67 -36.50
CA ASP A 298 1.66 11.32 -37.82
C ASP A 298 1.94 9.85 -38.20
N ILE A 299 3.13 9.34 -37.86
CA ILE A 299 3.47 7.91 -38.02
C ILE A 299 2.61 7.05 -37.08
N TYR A 300 2.34 7.54 -35.86
CA TYR A 300 1.48 6.85 -34.91
C TYR A 300 0.03 6.81 -35.41
N GLU A 301 -0.47 7.89 -36.01
CA GLU A 301 -1.80 7.94 -36.62
C GLU A 301 -1.94 6.89 -37.72
N GLU A 302 -0.95 6.77 -38.61
CA GLU A 302 -0.96 5.73 -39.63
C GLU A 302 -0.92 4.32 -39.00
N ARG A 303 -0.06 4.10 -38.00
CA ARG A 303 0.02 2.81 -37.30
C ARG A 303 -1.32 2.43 -36.66
N LEU A 304 -1.91 3.35 -35.89
CA LEU A 304 -3.13 3.13 -35.13
C LEU A 304 -4.39 3.10 -36.00
N SER A 305 -4.30 3.53 -37.26
CA SER A 305 -5.35 3.28 -38.26
C SER A 305 -5.46 1.80 -38.67
N LYS A 306 -4.37 1.03 -38.49
CA LYS A 306 -4.26 -0.38 -38.93
C LYS A 306 -4.22 -1.38 -37.76
N SER A 307 -4.04 -0.90 -36.54
CA SER A 307 -3.80 -1.72 -35.34
C SER A 307 -4.43 -1.04 -34.13
N LYS A 308 -5.07 -1.80 -33.23
CA LYS A 308 -5.75 -1.19 -32.06
C LYS A 308 -4.77 -0.51 -31.10
N TYR A 309 -3.64 -1.16 -30.85
CA TYR A 309 -2.53 -0.68 -30.01
C TYR A 309 -1.23 -0.68 -30.83
N LEU A 310 -0.17 -0.10 -30.27
CA LEU A 310 1.10 0.07 -31.00
C LEU A 310 1.69 -1.28 -31.43
N ALA A 311 1.72 -2.26 -30.52
CA ALA A 311 2.32 -3.58 -30.79
C ALA A 311 1.36 -4.59 -31.47
N GLY A 312 0.07 -4.29 -31.61
CA GLY A 312 -0.93 -5.19 -32.17
C GLY A 312 -2.31 -4.93 -31.59
N ASP A 313 -3.10 -5.99 -31.38
CA ASP A 313 -4.47 -5.89 -30.88
C ASP A 313 -4.60 -6.04 -29.34
N PHE A 314 -3.48 -5.97 -28.62
CA PHE A 314 -3.41 -6.06 -27.16
C PHE A 314 -2.64 -4.89 -26.55
N PHE A 315 -3.08 -4.44 -25.37
CA PHE A 315 -2.37 -3.43 -24.58
C PHE A 315 -1.05 -4.00 -24.05
N SER A 316 0.04 -3.27 -24.27
CA SER A 316 1.40 -3.77 -24.01
C SER A 316 2.28 -2.75 -23.28
N LEU A 317 3.52 -3.15 -22.96
CA LEU A 317 4.53 -2.21 -22.46
C LEU A 317 4.78 -1.04 -23.41
N ALA A 318 4.61 -1.23 -24.73
CA ALA A 318 4.75 -0.16 -25.72
C ALA A 318 3.74 0.96 -25.46
N ASP A 319 2.47 0.62 -25.28
CA ASP A 319 1.40 1.59 -25.01
C ASP A 319 1.54 2.21 -23.62
N LEU A 320 1.75 1.37 -22.60
CA LEU A 320 1.95 1.75 -21.21
C LEU A 320 3.05 2.80 -21.05
N SER A 321 4.15 2.66 -21.80
CA SER A 321 5.31 3.55 -21.69
C SER A 321 5.04 4.99 -22.08
N HIS A 322 3.98 5.24 -22.86
CA HIS A 322 3.57 6.58 -23.28
C HIS A 322 2.75 7.32 -22.23
N LEU A 323 2.11 6.61 -21.29
CA LEU A 323 1.15 7.19 -20.36
C LEU A 323 1.67 8.42 -19.61
N PRO A 324 2.84 8.39 -18.95
CA PRO A 324 3.22 9.49 -18.05
C PRO A 324 3.55 10.81 -18.76
N PHE A 325 4.27 10.74 -19.89
CA PHE A 325 4.67 11.94 -20.60
C PHE A 325 3.56 12.49 -21.50
N THR A 326 2.75 11.61 -22.11
CA THR A 326 1.55 12.05 -22.85
C THR A 326 0.56 12.72 -21.90
N GLN A 327 0.44 12.25 -20.66
CA GLN A 327 -0.38 12.90 -19.65
C GLN A 327 0.05 14.36 -19.42
N TYR A 328 1.35 14.64 -19.22
CA TYR A 328 1.84 16.02 -19.15
C TYR A 328 1.50 16.83 -20.40
N MET A 329 1.67 16.24 -21.59
CA MET A 329 1.34 16.92 -22.84
C MET A 329 -0.11 17.37 -22.91
N VAL A 330 -1.05 16.53 -22.47
CA VAL A 330 -2.49 16.82 -22.56
C VAL A 330 -3.06 17.60 -21.38
N THR A 331 -2.37 17.68 -20.24
CA THR A 331 -2.86 18.43 -19.06
C THR A 331 -2.04 19.65 -18.66
N LEU A 332 -0.70 19.61 -18.80
CA LEU A 332 0.19 20.65 -18.27
C LEU A 332 0.84 21.51 -19.33
N LEU A 333 1.07 20.97 -20.54
CA LEU A 333 1.76 21.71 -21.61
C LEU A 333 0.83 22.58 -22.46
N GLY A 334 -0.49 22.39 -22.37
CA GLY A 334 -1.47 23.01 -23.29
C GLY A 334 -1.27 22.58 -24.74
N LYS A 335 -0.82 21.33 -24.96
CA LYS A 335 -0.51 20.75 -26.27
C LYS A 335 -1.37 19.54 -26.59
N GLU A 336 -2.56 19.47 -26.02
CA GLU A 336 -3.50 18.37 -26.21
C GLU A 336 -3.98 18.24 -27.67
N TYR A 337 -3.94 19.32 -28.46
CA TYR A 337 -4.25 19.30 -29.89
C TYR A 337 -3.35 18.32 -30.67
N LEU A 338 -2.09 18.13 -30.24
CA LEU A 338 -1.19 17.14 -30.86
C LEU A 338 -1.76 15.71 -30.81
N ILE A 339 -2.58 15.42 -29.80
CA ILE A 339 -3.31 14.15 -29.69
C ILE A 339 -4.69 14.28 -30.34
N LYS A 340 -5.47 15.30 -29.97
CA LYS A 340 -6.89 15.43 -30.35
C LYS A 340 -7.13 15.56 -31.85
N ASP A 341 -6.21 16.19 -32.57
CA ASP A 341 -6.35 16.44 -34.02
C ASP A 341 -6.09 15.18 -34.86
N ARG A 342 -5.54 14.12 -34.25
CA ARG A 342 -5.25 12.83 -34.87
C ARG A 342 -6.26 11.80 -34.38
N LYS A 343 -7.14 11.35 -35.28
CA LYS A 343 -8.33 10.55 -34.92
C LYS A 343 -7.95 9.26 -34.19
N HIS A 344 -7.02 8.49 -34.73
CA HIS A 344 -6.64 7.20 -34.19
C HIS A 344 -5.74 7.32 -32.95
N VAL A 345 -4.83 8.30 -32.93
CA VAL A 345 -4.02 8.64 -31.75
C VAL A 345 -4.91 9.11 -30.59
N SER A 346 -5.90 9.97 -30.86
CA SER A 346 -6.87 10.44 -29.86
C SER A 346 -7.68 9.28 -29.28
N ALA A 347 -8.18 8.38 -30.13
CA ALA A 347 -8.91 7.19 -29.69
C ALA A 347 -8.03 6.25 -28.84
N TRP A 348 -6.79 6.01 -29.27
CA TRP A 348 -5.82 5.21 -28.53
C TRP A 348 -5.49 5.82 -27.17
N TRP A 349 -5.22 7.13 -27.11
CA TRP A 349 -4.96 7.84 -25.87
C TRP A 349 -6.15 7.75 -24.91
N ASN A 350 -7.37 7.94 -25.42
CA ASN A 350 -8.58 7.82 -24.62
C ASN A 350 -8.76 6.40 -24.06
N ASP A 351 -8.40 5.36 -24.80
CA ASP A 351 -8.42 3.98 -24.30
C ASP A 351 -7.38 3.78 -23.19
N ILE A 352 -6.10 4.01 -23.47
CA ILE A 352 -5.01 3.68 -22.53
C ILE A 352 -5.05 4.54 -21.27
N SER A 353 -5.45 5.81 -21.37
CA SER A 353 -5.53 6.73 -20.23
C SER A 353 -6.80 6.57 -19.39
N ASN A 354 -7.74 5.71 -19.80
CA ASN A 354 -8.92 5.37 -19.01
C ASN A 354 -8.83 4.00 -18.32
N ARG A 355 -7.71 3.29 -18.49
CA ARG A 355 -7.48 2.02 -17.82
C ARG A 355 -7.53 2.19 -16.29
N PRO A 356 -8.15 1.27 -15.53
CA PRO A 356 -8.21 1.36 -14.06
C PRO A 356 -6.83 1.48 -13.42
N SER A 357 -5.82 0.82 -13.98
CA SER A 357 -4.43 0.90 -13.56
C SER A 357 -3.86 2.31 -13.69
N TRP A 358 -4.09 2.98 -14.82
CA TRP A 358 -3.68 4.36 -15.02
C TRP A 358 -4.51 5.32 -14.18
N LYS A 359 -5.82 5.11 -14.00
CA LYS A 359 -6.62 5.92 -13.07
C LYS A 359 -6.23 5.72 -11.61
N LYS A 360 -5.70 4.56 -11.23
CA LYS A 360 -5.13 4.32 -9.89
C LYS A 360 -3.80 5.06 -9.71
N VAL A 361 -2.95 5.03 -10.73
CA VAL A 361 -1.64 5.71 -10.75
C VAL A 361 -1.73 7.19 -11.13
N TYR A 362 -2.84 7.68 -11.68
CA TYR A 362 -3.05 9.09 -12.09
C TYR A 362 -4.27 9.78 -11.44
N GLY A 363 -5.14 9.06 -10.73
CA GLY A 363 -6.31 9.63 -10.05
C GLY A 363 -5.93 10.71 -9.01
N SER A 364 -6.92 11.48 -8.58
CA SER A 364 -6.73 12.39 -7.45
C SER A 364 -7.84 12.18 -6.41
N VAL A 365 -7.43 11.70 -5.24
CA VAL A 365 -8.07 11.83 -3.94
C VAL A 365 -7.32 12.93 -3.17
N ASP A 366 -7.52 14.19 -3.55
CA ASP A 366 -6.89 15.32 -2.87
C ASP A 366 -7.90 16.34 -2.34
N ALA A 367 -7.56 17.01 -1.23
CA ALA A 367 -8.34 18.04 -0.55
C ALA A 367 -9.70 17.57 0.05
N SER A 368 -10.82 18.17 -0.39
CA SER A 368 -12.14 18.01 0.27
C SER A 368 -12.67 16.57 0.39
N PRO A 369 -12.45 15.65 -0.58
CA PRO A 369 -12.75 14.22 -0.43
C PRO A 369 -12.00 13.54 0.72
N GLN A 370 -10.76 13.95 1.04
CA GLN A 370 -10.00 13.35 2.13
C GLN A 370 -10.65 13.57 3.50
N ARG A 371 -11.40 14.67 3.68
CA ARG A 371 -12.22 14.88 4.89
C ARG A 371 -13.27 13.76 5.04
N VAL A 372 -13.97 13.45 3.96
CA VAL A 372 -15.00 12.41 3.95
C VAL A 372 -14.37 11.05 4.20
N LEU A 373 -13.28 10.72 3.52
CA LEU A 373 -12.58 9.44 3.73
C LEU A 373 -12.07 9.30 5.17
N ALA A 374 -11.51 10.37 5.75
CA ALA A 374 -11.08 10.35 7.15
C ALA A 374 -12.25 10.09 8.09
N CYS A 375 -13.40 10.73 7.86
CA CYS A 375 -14.61 10.47 8.63
C CYS A 375 -15.07 9.01 8.48
N LEU A 376 -15.17 8.49 7.25
CA LEU A 376 -15.58 7.10 7.00
C LEU A 376 -14.65 6.09 7.68
N VAL A 377 -13.33 6.33 7.62
CA VAL A 377 -12.34 5.47 8.28
C VAL A 377 -12.44 5.55 9.81
N GLU A 378 -12.60 6.75 10.39
CA GLU A 378 -12.81 6.92 11.83
C GLU A 378 -14.11 6.25 12.32
N LYS A 379 -15.13 6.20 11.47
CA LYS A 379 -16.39 5.50 11.75
C LYS A 379 -16.36 4.03 11.37
N GLU A 380 -15.23 3.50 10.90
CA GLU A 380 -15.05 2.11 10.48
C GLU A 380 -16.07 1.66 9.42
N ILE A 381 -16.41 2.56 8.49
CA ILE A 381 -17.37 2.32 7.42
C ILE A 381 -16.62 1.85 6.18
N ASP A 382 -17.09 0.76 5.56
CA ASP A 382 -16.59 0.32 4.26
C ASP A 382 -17.13 1.22 3.14
N PHE A 383 -16.28 1.51 2.16
CA PHE A 383 -16.62 2.39 1.04
C PHE A 383 -15.89 1.99 -0.24
N GLU A 384 -16.44 2.43 -1.37
CA GLU A 384 -15.79 2.39 -2.67
C GLU A 384 -15.46 3.82 -3.12
N ILE A 385 -14.27 4.02 -3.69
CA ILE A 385 -13.87 5.29 -4.28
C ILE A 385 -14.10 5.23 -5.78
N ILE A 386 -15.00 6.08 -6.28
CA ILE A 386 -15.16 6.34 -7.72
C ILE A 386 -14.31 7.56 -8.07
N PRO A 387 -13.15 7.39 -8.76
CA PRO A 387 -12.27 8.50 -9.07
C PRO A 387 -12.88 9.41 -10.15
N ILE A 388 -12.78 10.74 -9.93
CA ILE A 388 -13.19 11.78 -10.87
C ILE A 388 -11.96 12.63 -11.21
N ASP A 389 -11.60 12.69 -12.50
CA ASP A 389 -10.46 13.48 -12.98
C ASP A 389 -10.88 14.95 -13.15
N LEU A 390 -10.45 15.78 -12.19
CA LEU A 390 -10.73 17.22 -12.19
C LEU A 390 -10.03 17.95 -13.34
N PHE A 391 -8.85 17.50 -13.78
CA PHE A 391 -8.10 18.12 -14.86
C PHE A 391 -8.69 17.83 -16.24
N LYS A 392 -9.31 16.66 -16.41
CA LYS A 392 -10.11 16.35 -17.60
C LYS A 392 -11.48 17.01 -17.59
N GLY A 393 -11.88 17.61 -16.47
CA GLY A 393 -13.19 18.24 -16.35
C GLY A 393 -14.33 17.24 -16.12
N GLU A 394 -14.06 15.99 -15.70
CA GLU A 394 -15.11 14.96 -15.51
C GLU A 394 -16.18 15.40 -14.50
N HIS A 395 -15.76 16.15 -13.47
CA HIS A 395 -16.66 16.81 -12.51
C HIS A 395 -17.62 17.86 -13.12
N LYS A 396 -17.47 18.20 -14.40
CA LYS A 396 -18.36 19.09 -15.17
C LYS A 396 -19.20 18.35 -16.21
N ASP A 397 -19.04 17.02 -16.34
CA ASP A 397 -19.81 16.24 -17.29
C ASP A 397 -21.30 16.24 -16.93
N PRO A 398 -22.22 16.25 -17.93
CA PRO A 398 -23.66 16.30 -17.67
C PRO A 398 -24.17 15.20 -16.74
N GLU A 399 -23.61 13.98 -16.83
CA GLU A 399 -23.99 12.88 -15.94
C GLU A 399 -23.50 13.09 -14.51
N PHE A 400 -22.30 13.62 -14.31
CA PHE A 400 -21.80 13.96 -12.98
C PHE A 400 -22.57 15.12 -12.37
N LEU A 401 -22.94 16.13 -13.17
CA LEU A 401 -23.72 17.28 -12.72
C LEU A 401 -25.12 16.89 -12.22
N LYS A 402 -25.67 15.73 -12.63
CA LYS A 402 -26.90 15.18 -12.04
C LYS A 402 -26.71 14.74 -10.59
N LEU A 403 -25.51 14.30 -10.23
CA LEU A 403 -25.13 13.92 -8.86
C LEU A 403 -24.73 15.15 -8.05
N GLN A 404 -24.05 16.12 -8.70
CA GLN A 404 -23.53 17.31 -8.06
C GLN A 404 -23.63 18.56 -8.96
N PRO A 405 -24.66 19.42 -8.79
CA PRO A 405 -24.98 20.49 -9.73
C PRO A 405 -23.95 21.63 -9.83
N PHE A 406 -23.07 21.82 -8.84
CA PHE A 406 -21.98 22.81 -8.88
C PHE A 406 -20.71 22.27 -9.56
N GLY A 407 -20.71 20.98 -9.91
CA GLY A 407 -19.59 20.29 -10.51
C GLY A 407 -18.35 20.37 -9.61
N GLN A 408 -18.46 19.82 -8.42
CA GLN A 408 -17.41 19.76 -7.40
C GLN A 408 -17.37 18.35 -6.81
N VAL A 409 -16.27 18.02 -6.15
CA VAL A 409 -16.11 16.77 -5.38
C VAL A 409 -15.88 17.13 -3.90
N PRO A 410 -16.30 16.27 -2.94
CA PRO A 410 -16.90 14.95 -3.11
C PRO A 410 -18.43 14.95 -3.26
N VAL A 411 -18.95 13.85 -3.81
CA VAL A 411 -20.34 13.40 -3.74
C VAL A 411 -20.35 11.96 -3.22
N ILE A 412 -21.37 11.58 -2.46
CA ILE A 412 -21.60 10.20 -2.02
C ILE A 412 -22.91 9.68 -2.58
N GLN A 413 -22.94 8.38 -2.85
CA GLN A 413 -24.16 7.61 -3.09
C GLN A 413 -24.21 6.50 -2.04
N ASP A 414 -25.28 6.48 -1.25
CA ASP A 414 -25.54 5.52 -0.19
C ASP A 414 -26.89 4.86 -0.48
N GLY A 415 -26.86 3.78 -1.28
CA GLY A 415 -28.04 3.26 -1.95
C GLY A 415 -28.63 4.29 -2.92
N ASP A 416 -29.93 4.58 -2.77
CA ASP A 416 -30.64 5.60 -3.57
C ASP A 416 -30.41 7.03 -3.08
N TYR A 417 -29.73 7.21 -1.93
CA TYR A 417 -29.48 8.53 -1.36
C TYR A 417 -28.20 9.15 -1.92
N THR A 418 -28.30 10.35 -2.48
CA THR A 418 -27.15 11.13 -2.96
C THR A 418 -26.96 12.38 -2.12
N LEU A 419 -25.74 12.63 -1.64
CA LEU A 419 -25.39 13.81 -0.85
C LEU A 419 -24.04 14.36 -1.28
N TYR A 420 -23.91 15.68 -1.20
CA TYR A 420 -22.71 16.41 -1.56
C TYR A 420 -22.42 17.50 -0.52
N GLU A 421 -21.30 18.21 -0.69
CA GLU A 421 -20.63 19.01 0.34
C GLU A 421 -19.91 18.14 1.38
N SER A 422 -18.57 18.17 1.36
CA SER A 422 -17.74 17.34 2.26
C SER A 422 -18.14 17.46 3.74
N ARG A 423 -18.45 18.67 4.22
CA ARG A 423 -18.85 18.91 5.62
C ARG A 423 -20.27 18.41 5.91
N ALA A 424 -21.19 18.42 4.94
CA ALA A 424 -22.52 17.86 5.12
C ALA A 424 -22.47 16.33 5.12
N ILE A 425 -21.68 15.74 4.21
CA ILE A 425 -21.43 14.30 4.13
C ILE A 425 -20.85 13.78 5.46
N MET A 426 -19.83 14.45 6.00
CA MET A 426 -19.25 14.04 7.29
C MET A 426 -20.27 14.07 8.43
N ARG A 427 -21.10 15.12 8.52
CA ARG A 427 -22.16 15.20 9.53
C ARG A 427 -23.18 14.07 9.37
N TYR A 428 -23.57 13.77 8.13
CA TYR A 428 -24.49 12.68 7.81
C TYR A 428 -23.96 11.33 8.32
N TYR A 429 -22.72 10.97 7.97
CA TYR A 429 -22.15 9.69 8.39
C TYR A 429 -21.84 9.64 9.89
N ALA A 430 -21.38 10.75 10.48
CA ALA A 430 -21.15 10.80 11.92
C ALA A 430 -22.45 10.60 12.73
N GLU A 431 -23.57 11.16 12.25
CA GLU A 431 -24.90 10.94 12.87
C GLU A 431 -25.47 9.55 12.56
N LYS A 432 -25.48 9.15 11.29
CA LYS A 432 -26.01 7.85 10.84
C LYS A 432 -25.34 6.68 11.56
N PHE A 433 -24.03 6.79 11.80
CA PHE A 433 -23.21 5.80 12.48
C PHE A 433 -22.76 6.25 13.86
N LYS A 434 -23.57 7.03 14.58
CA LYS A 434 -23.19 7.60 15.90
C LYS A 434 -22.64 6.56 16.90
N SER A 435 -23.12 5.32 16.86
CA SER A 435 -22.71 4.23 17.75
C SER A 435 -21.55 3.36 17.25
N GLN A 436 -20.94 3.68 16.10
CA GLN A 436 -19.86 2.89 15.48
C GLN A 436 -18.59 3.73 15.33
N GLY A 437 -17.42 3.14 15.57
CA GLY A 437 -16.13 3.84 15.50
C GLY A 437 -16.02 5.03 16.45
N THR A 438 -15.19 6.02 16.09
CA THR A 438 -14.92 7.21 16.90
C THR A 438 -16.15 8.11 17.04
N GLU A 439 -16.37 8.63 18.26
CA GLU A 439 -17.35 9.70 18.51
C GLU A 439 -16.80 11.03 17.97
N LEU A 440 -17.48 11.61 16.97
CA LEU A 440 -16.99 12.80 16.23
C LEU A 440 -17.88 14.04 16.39
N LEU A 441 -19.09 13.90 16.97
CA LEU A 441 -20.06 14.99 17.17
C LEU A 441 -20.14 15.47 18.61
N GLY A 442 -19.65 14.65 19.56
CA GLY A 442 -19.82 14.89 20.98
C GLY A 442 -21.11 14.26 21.51
N LYS A 443 -21.16 14.06 22.83
CA LYS A 443 -22.22 13.32 23.53
C LYS A 443 -23.32 14.24 24.07
N THR A 444 -23.03 15.53 24.25
CA THR A 444 -24.01 16.53 24.70
C THR A 444 -24.33 17.54 23.61
N ILE A 445 -25.44 18.26 23.78
CA ILE A 445 -25.81 19.33 22.84
C ILE A 445 -24.81 20.49 22.88
N GLU A 446 -24.19 20.75 24.03
CA GLU A 446 -23.13 21.74 24.20
C GLU A 446 -21.85 21.33 23.47
N GLU A 447 -21.42 20.07 23.61
CA GLU A 447 -20.27 19.53 22.87
C GLU A 447 -20.52 19.59 21.37
N ARG A 448 -21.72 19.20 20.92
CA ARG A 448 -22.12 19.30 19.51
C ARG A 448 -22.14 20.74 19.02
N GLY A 449 -22.62 21.68 19.85
CA GLY A 449 -22.57 23.11 19.56
C GLY A 449 -21.14 23.62 19.36
N LEU A 450 -20.18 23.14 20.16
CA LEU A 450 -18.76 23.47 19.99
C LEU A 450 -18.17 22.85 18.72
N VAL A 451 -18.49 21.59 18.40
CA VAL A 451 -18.07 20.97 17.14
C VAL A 451 -18.55 21.78 15.95
N GLU A 452 -19.84 22.16 15.93
CA GLU A 452 -20.42 22.96 14.85
C GLU A 452 -19.80 24.36 14.77
N GLN A 453 -19.57 25.02 15.92
CA GLN A 453 -18.90 26.31 15.95
C GLN A 453 -17.53 26.24 15.27
N TRP A 454 -16.71 25.24 15.61
CA TRP A 454 -15.35 25.15 15.08
C TRP A 454 -15.29 24.61 13.66
N LEU A 455 -16.27 23.82 13.22
CA LEU A 455 -16.48 23.51 11.80
C LEU A 455 -16.76 24.77 10.98
N GLU A 456 -17.58 25.70 11.50
CA GLU A 456 -17.85 26.97 10.82
C GLU A 456 -16.64 27.91 10.85
N VAL A 457 -15.89 27.93 11.96
CA VAL A 457 -14.62 28.68 12.01
C VAL A 457 -13.63 28.14 10.98
N GLU A 458 -13.49 26.82 10.87
CA GLU A 458 -12.67 26.19 9.83
C GLU A 458 -13.13 26.62 8.43
N ALA A 459 -14.42 26.46 8.13
CA ALA A 459 -14.98 26.74 6.81
C ALA A 459 -14.86 28.21 6.38
N GLN A 460 -15.02 29.15 7.32
CA GLN A 460 -15.12 30.58 7.02
C GLN A 460 -13.82 31.35 7.24
N ARG A 461 -12.93 30.85 8.11
CA ARG A 461 -11.73 31.59 8.54
C ARG A 461 -10.44 30.88 8.13
N PHE A 462 -10.34 29.57 8.31
CA PHE A 462 -9.13 28.81 7.98
C PHE A 462 -9.09 28.39 6.50
N HIS A 463 -10.15 27.76 6.02
CA HIS A 463 -10.22 27.19 4.67
C HIS A 463 -10.02 28.23 3.56
N PRO A 464 -10.64 29.42 3.57
CA PRO A 464 -10.49 30.35 2.45
C PRO A 464 -9.06 30.85 2.21
N PRO A 465 -8.27 31.28 3.22
CA PRO A 465 -6.89 31.68 2.98
C PRO A 465 -5.98 30.48 2.66
N VAL A 466 -6.10 29.33 3.33
CA VAL A 466 -5.25 28.17 3.01
C VAL A 466 -5.55 27.60 1.62
N TYR A 467 -6.81 27.58 1.19
CA TYR A 467 -7.20 27.17 -0.15
C TYR A 467 -6.58 28.10 -1.21
N LYS A 468 -6.56 29.41 -0.96
CA LYS A 468 -5.87 30.35 -1.85
C LYS A 468 -4.37 30.09 -1.93
N LEU A 469 -3.73 29.70 -0.81
CA LEU A 469 -2.33 29.31 -0.83
C LEU A 469 -2.12 28.04 -1.67
N VAL A 470 -2.91 27.00 -1.46
CA VAL A 470 -2.86 25.77 -2.28
C VAL A 470 -3.07 26.10 -3.77
N VAL A 471 -4.07 26.93 -4.08
CA VAL A 471 -4.37 27.31 -5.46
C VAL A 471 -3.24 28.11 -6.10
N HIS A 472 -2.69 29.12 -5.42
CA HIS A 472 -1.67 29.99 -6.00
C HIS A 472 -0.26 29.41 -5.96
N ILE A 473 0.06 28.54 -5.00
CA ILE A 473 1.39 27.95 -4.85
C ILE A 473 1.47 26.62 -5.60
N LEU A 474 0.48 25.73 -5.47
CA LEU A 474 0.55 24.39 -6.08
C LEU A 474 -0.19 24.31 -7.41
N LEU A 475 -1.39 24.89 -7.50
CA LEU A 475 -2.29 24.62 -8.63
C LEU A 475 -2.21 25.65 -9.76
N ALA A 476 -1.63 26.84 -9.54
CA ALA A 476 -1.74 27.96 -10.48
C ALA A 476 -1.27 27.58 -11.88
N SER A 477 -0.08 26.95 -11.97
CA SER A 477 0.46 26.49 -13.25
C SER A 477 -0.42 25.42 -13.89
N ALA A 478 -0.94 24.48 -13.12
CA ALA A 478 -1.78 23.40 -13.63
C ALA A 478 -3.18 23.90 -14.06
N LEU A 479 -3.65 25.00 -13.46
CA LEU A 479 -4.91 25.67 -13.78
C LEU A 479 -4.76 26.76 -14.85
N GLY A 480 -3.56 26.91 -15.44
CA GLY A 480 -3.33 27.80 -16.57
C GLY A 480 -3.30 29.29 -16.24
N PHE A 481 -3.01 29.67 -14.99
CA PHE A 481 -2.84 31.07 -14.61
C PHE A 481 -1.55 31.31 -13.81
N ARG A 482 -1.07 32.56 -13.79
CA ARG A 482 0.14 32.91 -13.04
C ARG A 482 -0.19 33.09 -11.56
N SER A 483 0.65 32.53 -10.70
CA SER A 483 0.60 32.81 -9.26
C SER A 483 0.67 34.32 -8.98
N ASP A 484 -0.04 34.77 -7.96
CA ASP A 484 -0.10 36.18 -7.56
C ASP A 484 0.54 36.32 -6.16
N PRO A 485 1.75 36.89 -6.07
CA PRO A 485 2.44 37.09 -4.80
C PRO A 485 1.64 37.90 -3.78
N LYS A 486 0.78 38.82 -4.24
CA LYS A 486 -0.06 39.63 -3.34
C LYS A 486 -1.15 38.76 -2.70
N ILE A 487 -1.77 37.86 -3.47
CA ILE A 487 -2.76 36.93 -2.92
C ILE A 487 -2.10 35.98 -1.92
N ILE A 488 -0.89 35.50 -2.21
CA ILE A 488 -0.12 34.66 -1.28
C ILE A 488 0.13 35.43 0.02
N GLN A 489 0.73 36.62 -0.06
CA GLN A 489 1.05 37.43 1.12
C GLN A 489 -0.20 37.78 1.96
N GLU A 490 -1.29 38.18 1.31
CA GLU A 490 -2.54 38.47 2.01
C GLU A 490 -3.16 37.22 2.66
N SER A 491 -3.04 36.07 2.01
CA SER A 491 -3.57 34.80 2.52
C SER A 491 -2.75 34.29 3.69
N GLU A 492 -1.42 34.41 3.65
CA GLU A 492 -0.53 34.13 4.79
C GLU A 492 -0.85 35.03 5.98
N ALA A 493 -0.99 36.35 5.76
CA ALA A 493 -1.31 37.29 6.82
C ALA A 493 -2.69 37.01 7.46
N LYS A 494 -3.68 36.62 6.65
CA LYS A 494 -5.01 36.22 7.14
C LYS A 494 -4.94 34.90 7.92
N LEU A 495 -4.26 33.90 7.37
CA LEU A 495 -4.11 32.60 7.99
C LEU A 495 -3.33 32.68 9.30
N GLY A 496 -2.25 33.48 9.37
CA GLY A 496 -1.49 33.70 10.59
C GLY A 496 -2.36 34.20 11.74
N LYS A 497 -3.23 35.18 11.48
CA LYS A 497 -4.19 35.68 12.48
C LYS A 497 -5.17 34.61 12.96
N VAL A 498 -5.60 33.72 12.07
CA VAL A 498 -6.48 32.59 12.43
C VAL A 498 -5.74 31.59 13.30
N LEU A 499 -4.49 31.27 12.95
CA LEU A 499 -3.65 30.37 13.71
C LEU A 499 -3.27 30.94 15.08
N ASP A 500 -3.17 32.26 15.25
CA ASP A 500 -2.99 32.90 16.56
C ASP A 500 -4.22 32.69 17.47
N ILE A 501 -5.43 32.74 16.91
CA ILE A 501 -6.67 32.40 17.63
C ILE A 501 -6.67 30.91 17.98
N TYR A 502 -6.17 30.05 17.09
CA TYR A 502 -6.08 28.62 17.34
C TYR A 502 -5.09 28.32 18.45
N GLU A 503 -3.94 29.00 18.49
CA GLU A 503 -2.97 28.89 19.57
C GLU A 503 -3.59 29.24 20.93
N GLU A 504 -4.36 30.34 21.01
CA GLU A 504 -5.06 30.69 22.25
C GLU A 504 -6.11 29.62 22.61
N ARG A 505 -6.88 29.12 21.64
CA ARG A 505 -7.89 28.07 21.89
C ARG A 505 -7.25 26.78 22.40
N LEU A 506 -6.22 26.31 21.72
CA LEU A 506 -5.53 25.04 22.01
C LEU A 506 -4.63 25.14 23.25
N SER A 507 -4.35 26.35 23.74
CA SER A 507 -3.76 26.53 25.07
C SER A 507 -4.71 26.15 26.22
N LYS A 508 -6.03 26.14 25.97
CA LYS A 508 -7.08 25.90 26.97
C LYS A 508 -7.70 24.51 26.87
N SER A 509 -7.50 23.79 25.76
CA SER A 509 -8.19 22.55 25.43
C SER A 509 -7.35 21.72 24.47
N LYS A 510 -7.40 20.37 24.57
CA LYS A 510 -6.60 19.52 23.67
C LYS A 510 -7.03 19.64 22.20
N TYR A 511 -8.33 19.72 21.96
CA TYR A 511 -8.95 19.83 20.64
C TYR A 511 -9.84 21.06 20.55
N PHE A 512 -10.28 21.42 19.34
CA PHE A 512 -11.11 22.60 19.15
C PHE A 512 -12.44 22.55 19.91
N ALA A 513 -13.09 21.38 19.94
CA ALA A 513 -14.39 21.20 20.57
C ALA A 513 -14.34 20.80 22.06
N GLY A 514 -13.13 20.69 22.66
CA GLY A 514 -12.98 20.22 24.04
C GLY A 514 -11.81 19.24 24.16
N ASP A 515 -12.01 18.19 24.96
CA ASP A 515 -10.99 17.18 25.23
C ASP A 515 -11.21 15.88 24.42
N PHE A 516 -11.97 15.96 23.33
CA PHE A 516 -12.18 14.85 22.39
C PHE A 516 -11.93 15.27 20.94
N PHE A 517 -11.38 14.35 20.14
CA PHE A 517 -11.18 14.53 18.71
C PHE A 517 -12.53 14.52 17.99
N SER A 518 -12.79 15.52 17.16
CA SER A 518 -14.10 15.73 16.56
C SER A 518 -14.04 16.03 15.06
N LEU A 519 -15.20 16.18 14.41
CA LEU A 519 -15.26 16.69 13.04
C LEU A 519 -14.59 18.06 12.88
N ALA A 520 -14.55 18.89 13.93
CA ALA A 520 -13.88 20.18 13.89
C ALA A 520 -12.38 20.01 13.64
N ASP A 521 -11.73 19.07 14.32
CA ASP A 521 -10.30 18.79 14.16
C ASP A 521 -10.02 18.07 12.83
N LEU A 522 -10.81 17.02 12.55
CA LEU A 522 -10.71 16.21 11.33
C LEU A 522 -10.78 17.06 10.06
N SER A 523 -11.64 18.09 10.04
CA SER A 523 -11.84 18.95 8.88
C SER A 523 -10.61 19.76 8.47
N HIS A 524 -9.66 19.96 9.40
CA HIS A 524 -8.41 20.69 9.13
C HIS A 524 -7.32 19.83 8.50
N LEU A 525 -7.43 18.49 8.59
CA LEU A 525 -6.36 17.57 8.19
C LEU A 525 -5.85 17.80 6.76
N PRO A 526 -6.69 17.85 5.70
CA PRO A 526 -6.20 17.92 4.32
C PRO A 526 -5.40 19.19 4.03
N PHE A 527 -5.93 20.35 4.41
CA PHE A 527 -5.29 21.62 4.10
C PHE A 527 -4.12 21.95 5.03
N SER A 528 -4.13 21.43 6.25
CA SER A 528 -2.96 21.52 7.14
C SER A 528 -1.83 20.60 6.67
N GLN A 529 -2.15 19.43 6.10
CA GLN A 529 -1.17 18.55 5.45
C GLN A 529 -0.42 19.29 4.34
N HIS A 530 -1.14 20.02 3.47
CA HIS A 530 -0.51 20.82 2.42
C HIS A 530 0.41 21.92 2.96
N LEU A 531 -0.02 22.64 4.01
CA LEU A 531 0.83 23.66 4.65
C LEU A 531 2.15 23.09 5.14
N VAL A 532 2.09 21.92 5.77
CA VAL A 532 3.23 21.25 6.39
C VAL A 532 4.12 20.56 5.37
N SER A 533 3.54 19.93 4.35
CA SER A 533 4.27 19.00 3.47
C SER A 533 4.62 19.59 2.10
N ASP A 534 3.74 20.44 1.56
CA ASP A 534 3.77 20.76 0.12
C ASP A 534 4.08 22.24 -0.15
N LEU A 535 3.64 23.13 0.74
CA LEU A 535 3.69 24.59 0.50
C LEU A 535 4.98 25.26 0.98
N GLY A 536 5.85 24.55 1.72
CA GLY A 536 6.98 25.15 2.42
C GLY A 536 6.54 26.17 3.49
N LYS A 537 5.31 26.05 4.01
CA LYS A 537 4.72 26.95 5.02
C LYS A 537 4.57 26.27 6.38
N GLU A 538 5.38 25.25 6.62
CA GLU A 538 5.35 24.46 7.85
C GLU A 538 5.52 25.33 9.11
N HIS A 539 6.37 26.36 9.05
CA HIS A 539 6.58 27.33 10.14
C HIS A 539 5.27 27.95 10.66
N MET A 540 4.24 28.11 9.81
CA MET A 540 2.94 28.63 10.25
C MET A 540 2.27 27.73 11.30
N ILE A 541 2.51 26.42 11.24
CA ILE A 541 2.04 25.47 12.26
C ILE A 541 3.07 25.33 13.38
N ARG A 542 4.35 25.15 13.02
CA ARG A 542 5.42 24.78 13.97
C ARG A 542 5.84 25.89 14.93
N ASP A 543 5.71 27.16 14.54
CA ASP A 543 6.10 28.30 15.39
C ASP A 543 5.10 28.53 16.55
N ARG A 544 3.94 27.88 16.49
CA ARG A 544 2.86 27.97 17.49
C ARG A 544 2.83 26.68 18.30
N LYS A 545 3.16 26.77 19.59
CA LYS A 545 3.41 25.61 20.44
C LYS A 545 2.19 24.68 20.52
N HIS A 546 1.02 25.24 20.81
CA HIS A 546 -0.21 24.46 20.98
C HIS A 546 -0.77 23.98 19.64
N VAL A 547 -0.70 24.80 18.59
CA VAL A 547 -1.08 24.39 17.23
C VAL A 547 -0.17 23.26 16.71
N SER A 548 1.14 23.33 16.93
CA SER A 548 2.07 22.26 16.54
C SER A 548 1.74 20.96 17.27
N ALA A 549 1.54 21.02 18.59
CA ALA A 549 1.21 19.82 19.37
C ALA A 549 -0.14 19.20 18.94
N TRP A 550 -1.13 20.04 18.65
CA TRP A 550 -2.42 19.60 18.10
C TRP A 550 -2.26 18.95 16.73
N TRP A 551 -1.48 19.56 15.83
CA TRP A 551 -1.20 19.01 14.50
C TRP A 551 -0.52 17.64 14.59
N ASP A 552 0.50 17.50 15.43
CA ASP A 552 1.19 16.22 15.64
C ASP A 552 0.21 15.13 16.08
N ASP A 553 -0.67 15.43 17.03
CA ASP A 553 -1.66 14.48 17.54
C ASP A 553 -2.71 14.09 16.48
N ILE A 554 -3.26 15.03 15.71
CA ILE A 554 -4.31 14.72 14.73
C ILE A 554 -3.76 14.07 13.45
N SER A 555 -2.55 14.45 13.03
CA SER A 555 -1.90 13.91 11.82
C SER A 555 -1.31 12.52 12.06
N ASP A 556 -0.99 12.17 13.32
CA ASP A 556 -0.51 10.83 13.65
C ASP A 556 -1.60 9.75 13.72
N ARG A 557 -2.88 10.15 13.63
CA ARG A 557 -4.01 9.22 13.74
C ARG A 557 -3.94 8.13 12.67
N PRO A 558 -4.21 6.85 13.03
CA PRO A 558 -4.20 5.75 12.07
C PRO A 558 -5.15 5.96 10.88
N SER A 559 -6.29 6.60 11.13
CA SER A 559 -7.28 6.96 10.11
C SER A 559 -6.68 7.90 9.07
N TRP A 560 -5.99 8.95 9.50
CA TRP A 560 -5.35 9.91 8.60
C TRP A 560 -4.23 9.26 7.82
N LYS A 561 -3.37 8.46 8.47
CA LYS A 561 -2.34 7.67 7.78
C LYS A 561 -2.91 6.73 6.73
N LYS A 562 -4.03 6.07 7.01
CA LYS A 562 -4.75 5.24 6.03
C LYS A 562 -5.31 6.09 4.89
N VAL A 563 -5.86 7.28 5.15
CA VAL A 563 -6.34 8.19 4.11
C VAL A 563 -5.20 8.72 3.25
N LEU A 564 -4.04 9.03 3.83
CA LEU A 564 -2.85 9.39 3.08
C LEU A 564 -2.35 8.21 2.22
N GLN A 565 -2.37 6.98 2.73
CA GLN A 565 -2.03 5.78 1.95
C GLN A 565 -3.02 5.51 0.82
N LEU A 566 -4.32 5.68 1.07
CA LEU A 566 -5.34 5.63 0.02
C LEU A 566 -5.10 6.77 -0.98
N GLY A 567 -4.81 7.96 -0.46
CA GLY A 567 -4.25 9.09 -1.16
C GLY A 567 -3.16 8.61 -2.09
N ASP A 568 -2.00 8.18 -1.63
CA ASP A 568 -0.89 7.68 -2.45
C ASP A 568 -1.27 6.54 -3.40
N GLN A 569 -2.19 5.66 -3.00
CA GLN A 569 -2.68 4.57 -3.85
C GLN A 569 -3.50 5.09 -5.04
N TYR A 570 -4.22 6.20 -4.86
CA TYR A 570 -5.05 6.83 -5.88
C TYR A 570 -4.41 8.11 -6.48
N ASN A 571 -3.44 8.73 -5.79
CA ASN A 571 -2.71 10.01 -5.98
C ASN A 571 -1.24 9.77 -6.35
N SER A 572 -0.80 8.56 -6.66
CA SER A 572 0.57 8.25 -7.16
C SER A 572 0.84 8.84 -8.56
N SER A 573 0.35 10.06 -8.77
CA SER A 573 -0.45 10.59 -9.87
C SER A 573 -0.23 12.08 -10.02
N VAL A 574 -0.30 12.81 -8.90
CA VAL A 574 -0.35 14.27 -8.88
C VAL A 574 0.66 14.73 -7.85
N VAL A 575 1.90 14.93 -8.30
CA VAL A 575 2.76 15.93 -7.66
C VAL A 575 2.63 17.14 -8.54
N LEU A 576 1.88 18.11 -8.04
CA LEU A 576 1.99 19.49 -8.46
C LEU A 576 3.37 19.93 -8.00
N ALA A 577 4.27 20.15 -8.95
CA ALA A 577 5.54 20.80 -8.66
C ALA A 577 5.25 22.23 -8.15
N PRO A 578 6.05 22.77 -7.20
CA PRO A 578 5.89 24.12 -6.68
C PRO A 578 6.08 25.22 -7.74
#